data_AF-A0A8H5ZGW7-F1
#
_entry.id   AF-A0A8H5ZGW7-F1
#
_cell.length_a   1.000
_cell.length_b   1.000
_cell.length_c   1.000
_cell.angle_alpha   90.00
_cell.angle_beta   90.00
_cell.angle_gamma   90.00
#
_symmetry.space_group_name_H-M   'P 1'
#
loop_
_entity.id
_entity.type
_entity.pdbx_description
1 polymer ?
#
loop_
_entity_poly.entity_id
_entity_poly.type
_entity_poly.pdbx_seq_one_letter_code
_entity_poly.pdbx_strand_id
1 'polypeptide(L)'
;MAPVPPEKRTRGKSAFVTYWFSDLVTILTWSFGSVMLTIGLTATDAVLIVLVAALCNAVPTVLTGAIGSNLYISFSHRIAREFRVLVQLFRGCQSGRLGDVLIINSIWPNFRTMANHLPESVGLTTAGMISYFLYWLAQFLFQLISTHKLQYMLWVKTVLLPPVTVGMPIWVAVQAGGNGTFFTRPPAVHGSERAWLWLSSMTSITGGYSTLAVNILNFSRFSRDPRA
;
A
#
# COMPACT_ATOMS: atom_id res chain seq x y z
N MET A 1 11.77 16.03 -20.86
CA MET A 1 12.20 14.62 -20.79
C MET A 1 11.62 13.94 -22.03
N ALA A 2 12.40 13.20 -22.81
CA ALA A 2 11.90 12.58 -24.04
C ALA A 2 11.11 11.28 -23.75
N PRO A 3 10.24 10.81 -24.66
CA PRO A 3 9.63 9.48 -24.59
C PRO A 3 10.67 8.38 -24.38
N VAL A 4 10.28 7.28 -23.71
CA VAL A 4 11.22 6.18 -23.44
C VAL A 4 11.67 5.51 -24.74
N PRO A 5 13.00 5.45 -25.02
CA PRO A 5 13.52 4.81 -26.21
C PRO A 5 13.24 3.30 -26.19
N PRO A 6 13.07 2.64 -27.36
CA PRO A 6 12.72 1.23 -27.45
C PRO A 6 13.64 0.30 -26.65
N GLU A 7 14.94 0.59 -26.61
CA GLU A 7 15.95 -0.19 -25.88
C GLU A 7 15.68 -0.28 -24.37
N LYS A 8 15.01 0.72 -23.79
CA LYS A 8 14.69 0.77 -22.35
C LYS A 8 13.33 0.14 -22.04
N ARG A 9 12.57 -0.32 -23.05
CA ARG A 9 11.28 -1.01 -22.90
C ARG A 9 11.52 -2.48 -22.56
N THR A 10 11.59 -2.76 -21.27
CA THR A 10 12.00 -4.08 -20.75
C THR A 10 10.85 -4.86 -20.12
N ARG A 11 9.69 -4.24 -19.89
CA ARG A 11 8.58 -4.83 -19.13
C ARG A 11 7.61 -5.56 -20.06
N GLY A 12 7.40 -6.86 -19.82
CA GLY A 12 6.35 -7.66 -20.45
C GLY A 12 5.11 -7.78 -19.55
N LYS A 13 4.06 -8.46 -20.05
CA LYS A 13 2.76 -8.63 -19.35
C LYS A 13 2.90 -9.23 -17.94
N SER A 14 3.77 -10.22 -17.76
CA SER A 14 4.06 -10.83 -16.45
C SER A 14 4.67 -9.85 -15.44
N ALA A 15 5.42 -8.85 -15.91
CA ALA A 15 5.98 -7.81 -15.04
C ALA A 15 4.90 -6.88 -14.48
N PHE A 16 3.77 -6.71 -15.17
CA PHE A 16 2.62 -5.97 -14.66
C PHE A 16 1.85 -6.76 -13.60
N VAL A 17 1.63 -8.05 -13.83
CA VAL A 17 0.94 -8.92 -12.85
C VAL A 17 1.75 -9.02 -11.54
N THR A 18 3.05 -9.27 -11.64
CA THR A 18 3.96 -9.33 -10.48
C THR A 18 4.07 -7.98 -9.77
N TYR A 19 4.08 -6.87 -10.51
CA TYR A 19 4.03 -5.52 -9.94
C TYR A 19 2.75 -5.31 -9.12
N TRP A 20 1.57 -5.59 -9.70
CA TRP A 20 0.30 -5.41 -8.99
C TRP A 20 0.19 -6.31 -7.78
N PHE A 21 0.59 -7.57 -7.90
CA PHE A 21 0.60 -8.48 -6.75
C PHE A 21 1.50 -7.94 -5.62
N SER A 22 2.71 -7.47 -5.95
CA SER A 22 3.63 -6.90 -4.98
C SER A 22 3.15 -5.56 -4.39
N ASP A 23 2.35 -4.78 -5.12
CA ASP A 23 1.87 -3.46 -4.69
C ASP A 23 0.59 -3.56 -3.85
N LEU A 24 -0.26 -4.56 -4.10
CA LEU A 24 -1.49 -4.80 -3.34
C LEU A 24 -1.23 -5.41 -1.97
N VAL A 25 -0.12 -6.11 -1.78
CA VAL A 25 0.25 -6.71 -0.48
C VAL A 25 1.18 -5.77 0.28
N THR A 26 0.60 -4.85 1.04
CA THR A 26 1.34 -3.87 1.85
C THR A 26 0.72 -3.70 3.24
N ILE A 27 1.47 -3.12 4.18
CA ILE A 27 0.98 -2.90 5.55
C ILE A 27 -0.33 -2.11 5.56
N LEU A 28 -0.48 -1.13 4.66
CA LEU A 28 -1.69 -0.32 4.53
C LEU A 28 -2.91 -1.20 4.24
N THR A 29 -2.78 -2.17 3.33
CA THR A 29 -3.90 -2.98 2.84
C THR A 29 -4.31 -4.02 3.84
N TRP A 30 -3.35 -4.57 4.58
CA TRP A 30 -3.59 -5.44 5.71
C TRP A 30 -4.31 -4.73 6.86
N SER A 31 -4.10 -3.42 7.02
CA SER A 31 -4.71 -2.62 8.08
C SER A 31 -6.17 -2.24 7.80
N PHE A 32 -6.63 -2.28 6.53
CA PHE A 32 -8.01 -1.90 6.20
C PHE A 32 -9.04 -2.78 6.92
N GLY A 33 -8.79 -4.10 6.98
CA GLY A 33 -9.67 -5.03 7.67
C GLY A 33 -9.85 -4.70 9.15
N SER A 34 -8.76 -4.45 9.88
CA SER A 34 -8.82 -4.13 11.31
C SER A 34 -9.54 -2.80 11.56
N VAL A 35 -9.30 -1.78 10.73
CA VAL A 35 -9.95 -0.47 10.89
C VAL A 35 -11.46 -0.58 10.75
N MET A 36 -11.96 -1.32 9.75
CA MET A 36 -13.39 -1.50 9.52
C MET A 36 -14.07 -2.29 10.66
N LEU A 37 -13.40 -3.28 11.22
CA LEU A 37 -13.90 -4.02 12.38
C LEU A 37 -13.94 -3.13 13.64
N THR A 38 -12.94 -2.27 13.84
CA THR A 38 -12.90 -1.37 15.02
C THR A 38 -14.00 -0.31 15.01
N ILE A 39 -14.45 0.13 13.83
CA ILE A 39 -15.59 1.06 13.71
C ILE A 39 -16.95 0.36 13.75
N GLY A 40 -16.98 -0.96 13.98
CA GLY A 40 -18.21 -1.72 14.22
C GLY A 40 -18.84 -2.39 12.99
N LEU A 41 -18.17 -2.38 11.82
CA LEU A 41 -18.62 -3.11 10.63
C LEU A 41 -18.29 -4.61 10.75
N THR A 42 -19.00 -5.45 9.98
CA THR A 42 -18.74 -6.89 9.95
C THR A 42 -17.53 -7.25 9.08
N ALA A 43 -16.97 -8.45 9.29
CA ALA A 43 -15.92 -8.98 8.42
C ALA A 43 -16.40 -9.12 6.96
N THR A 44 -17.67 -9.50 6.76
CA THR A 44 -18.28 -9.58 5.43
C THR A 44 -18.40 -8.20 4.78
N ASP A 45 -18.82 -7.18 5.53
CA ASP A 45 -18.84 -5.80 5.02
C ASP A 45 -17.44 -5.35 4.60
N ALA A 46 -16.42 -5.64 5.41
CA ALA A 46 -15.04 -5.27 5.10
C ALA A 46 -14.56 -5.90 3.78
N VAL A 47 -14.85 -7.19 3.54
CA VAL A 47 -14.50 -7.88 2.28
C VAL A 47 -15.23 -7.24 1.10
N LEU A 48 -16.53 -6.95 1.23
CA LEU A 48 -17.32 -6.34 0.16
C LEU A 48 -16.89 -4.91 -0.14
N ILE A 49 -16.61 -4.10 0.87
CA ILE A 49 -16.11 -2.73 0.71
C ILE A 49 -14.78 -2.75 -0.06
N VAL A 50 -13.84 -3.62 0.32
CA VAL A 50 -12.54 -3.74 -0.35
C VAL A 50 -12.72 -4.18 -1.80
N LEU A 51 -13.61 -5.15 -2.06
CA LEU A 51 -13.89 -5.63 -3.41
C LEU A 51 -14.44 -4.51 -4.30
N VAL A 52 -15.44 -3.77 -3.82
CA VAL A 52 -16.06 -2.67 -4.58
C VAL A 52 -15.05 -1.54 -4.79
N ALA A 53 -14.29 -1.15 -3.77
CA ALA A 53 -13.24 -0.15 -3.89
C ALA A 53 -12.15 -0.57 -4.90
N ALA A 54 -11.77 -1.85 -4.93
CA ALA A 54 -10.82 -2.37 -5.89
C ALA A 54 -11.34 -2.27 -7.34
N LEU A 55 -12.61 -2.62 -7.56
CA LEU A 55 -13.25 -2.49 -8.89
C LEU A 55 -13.34 -1.03 -9.34
N CYS A 56 -13.70 -0.11 -8.44
CA CYS A 56 -13.74 1.32 -8.73
C CYS A 56 -12.35 1.87 -9.08
N ASN A 57 -11.29 1.40 -8.41
CA ASN A 57 -9.91 1.80 -8.71
C ASN A 57 -9.34 1.16 -9.98
N ALA A 58 -9.83 -0.01 -10.38
CA ALA A 58 -9.33 -0.71 -11.56
C ALA A 58 -9.54 0.11 -12.85
N VAL A 59 -10.70 0.75 -12.99
CA VAL A 59 -11.05 1.56 -14.18
C VAL A 59 -10.05 2.70 -14.43
N PRO A 60 -9.85 3.68 -13.52
CA PRO A 60 -8.91 4.77 -13.75
C PRO A 60 -7.47 4.27 -13.89
N THR A 61 -7.11 3.18 -13.20
CA THR A 61 -5.80 2.57 -13.29
C THR A 61 -5.52 2.02 -14.69
N VAL A 62 -6.46 1.30 -15.30
CA VAL A 62 -6.32 0.75 -16.65
C VAL A 62 -6.27 1.87 -17.69
N LEU A 63 -7.17 2.86 -17.59
CA LEU A 63 -7.18 4.01 -18.50
C LEU A 63 -5.86 4.78 -18.47
N THR A 64 -5.34 5.01 -17.26
CA THR A 64 -4.08 5.71 -17.06
C THR A 64 -2.88 4.86 -17.52
N GLY A 65 -2.93 3.55 -17.25
CA GLY A 65 -1.92 2.58 -17.70
C GLY A 65 -1.79 2.54 -19.21
N ALA A 66 -2.92 2.52 -19.93
CA ALA A 66 -3.00 2.51 -21.38
C ALA A 66 -2.40 3.79 -22.00
N ILE A 67 -2.58 4.95 -21.37
CA ILE A 67 -1.92 6.19 -21.82
C ILE A 67 -0.41 6.06 -21.73
N GLY A 68 0.11 5.50 -20.62
CA GLY A 68 1.55 5.32 -20.43
C GLY A 68 2.17 4.28 -21.36
N SER A 69 1.45 3.21 -21.70
CA SER A 69 1.93 2.17 -22.64
C SER A 69 1.90 2.64 -24.10
N ASN A 70 0.94 3.48 -24.49
CA ASN A 70 0.83 4.01 -25.86
C ASN A 70 1.75 5.21 -26.11
N LEU A 71 1.84 6.15 -25.17
CA LEU A 71 2.59 7.40 -25.34
C LEU A 71 4.02 7.35 -24.79
N TYR A 72 4.35 6.34 -23.97
CA TYR A 72 5.67 6.18 -23.34
C TYR A 72 6.13 7.42 -22.54
N ILE A 73 5.17 8.22 -22.05
CA ILE A 73 5.40 9.43 -21.25
C ILE A 73 5.26 9.13 -19.75
N SER A 74 5.96 9.91 -18.93
CA SER A 74 5.85 9.82 -17.46
C SER A 74 4.69 10.65 -16.94
N PHE A 75 4.07 10.24 -15.84
CA PHE A 75 3.03 11.01 -15.12
C PHE A 75 3.48 12.44 -14.83
N SER A 76 4.75 12.55 -14.44
CA SER A 76 5.52 13.77 -14.28
C SER A 76 5.39 14.80 -15.44
N HIS A 77 5.19 14.39 -16.69
CA HIS A 77 4.96 15.33 -17.80
C HIS A 77 3.59 16.02 -17.76
N ARG A 78 2.59 15.36 -17.15
CA ARG A 78 1.20 15.85 -17.12
C ARG A 78 0.92 16.79 -15.95
N ILE A 79 1.77 16.81 -14.93
CA ILE A 79 1.59 17.65 -13.74
C ILE A 79 2.72 18.66 -13.62
N ALA A 80 2.35 19.90 -13.29
CA ALA A 80 3.28 21.00 -13.03
C ALA A 80 4.36 20.60 -12.01
N ARG A 81 5.60 21.05 -12.25
CA ARG A 81 6.79 20.68 -11.48
C ARG A 81 6.60 20.83 -9.95
N GLU A 82 5.80 21.81 -9.54
CA GLU A 82 5.52 22.18 -8.14
C GLU A 82 4.74 21.10 -7.36
N PHE A 83 3.80 20.41 -7.99
CA PHE A 83 3.03 19.35 -7.32
C PHE A 83 3.85 18.07 -7.07
N ARG A 84 5.02 17.93 -7.70
CA ARG A 84 5.87 16.74 -7.56
C ARG A 84 6.55 16.66 -6.21
N VAL A 85 6.90 17.80 -5.62
CA VAL A 85 7.55 17.86 -4.31
C VAL A 85 6.54 17.53 -3.23
N LEU A 86 5.33 18.10 -3.33
CA LEU A 86 4.24 17.85 -2.39
C LEU A 86 3.84 16.37 -2.36
N VAL A 87 3.74 15.70 -3.51
CA VAL A 87 3.41 14.27 -3.58
C VAL A 87 4.51 13.40 -2.98
N GLN A 88 5.79 13.74 -3.18
CA GLN A 88 6.90 12.99 -2.59
C GLN A 88 6.98 13.18 -1.08
N LEU A 89 6.77 14.41 -0.59
CA LEU A 89 6.70 14.72 0.83
C LEU A 89 5.54 13.99 1.51
N PHE A 90 4.36 13.98 0.86
CA PHE A 90 3.20 13.25 1.34
C PHE A 90 3.43 11.74 1.40
N ARG A 91 4.11 11.16 0.40
CA ARG A 91 4.53 9.74 0.46
C ARG A 91 5.50 9.46 1.60
N GLY A 92 6.39 10.39 1.93
CA GLY A 92 7.26 10.30 3.10
C GLY A 92 6.48 10.31 4.43
N CYS A 93 5.47 11.17 4.56
CA CYS A 93 4.64 11.24 5.77
C CYS A 93 3.80 9.96 6.01
N GLN A 94 3.35 9.31 4.94
CA GLN A 94 2.64 8.03 5.02
C GLN A 94 3.57 6.85 5.38
N SER A 95 4.87 7.04 5.17
CA SER A 95 5.95 6.07 5.34
C SER A 95 6.44 6.10 6.78
N GLY A 96 5.58 5.69 7.71
CA GLY A 96 6.00 5.32 9.05
C GLY A 96 4.92 5.43 10.10
N ARG A 97 3.94 4.55 9.95
CA ARG A 97 2.99 4.22 11.01
C ARG A 97 3.52 3.03 11.80
N LEU A 98 2.92 2.79 12.96
CA LEU A 98 3.13 1.77 14.02
C LEU A 98 3.90 0.47 13.66
N GLY A 99 3.87 0.00 12.41
CA GLY A 99 4.62 -1.18 11.94
C GLY A 99 6.14 -1.06 12.07
N ASP A 100 6.74 0.12 11.89
CA ASP A 100 8.21 0.25 11.93
C ASP A 100 8.75 0.00 13.34
N VAL A 101 8.03 0.49 14.35
CA VAL A 101 8.31 0.23 15.77
C VAL A 101 8.21 -1.27 16.06
N LEU A 102 7.23 -1.97 15.49
CA LEU A 102 7.07 -3.42 15.67
C LEU A 102 8.21 -4.21 15.01
N ILE A 103 8.67 -3.80 13.83
CA ILE A 103 9.80 -4.43 13.14
C ILE A 103 11.08 -4.25 13.97
N ILE A 104 11.37 -3.03 14.39
CA ILE A 104 12.57 -2.73 15.20
C ILE A 104 12.50 -3.44 16.54
N ASN A 105 11.34 -3.47 17.18
CA ASN A 105 11.13 -4.22 18.42
C ASN A 105 11.30 -5.74 18.26
N SER A 106 11.11 -6.28 17.05
CA SER A 106 11.31 -7.71 16.77
C SER A 106 12.80 -8.05 16.58
N ILE A 107 13.60 -7.09 16.12
CA ILE A 107 15.05 -7.23 15.94
C ILE A 107 15.80 -6.89 17.24
N TRP A 108 15.38 -5.83 17.92
CA TRP A 108 15.94 -5.33 19.18
C TRP A 108 14.83 -5.18 20.24
N PRO A 109 14.60 -6.21 21.06
CA PRO A 109 13.55 -6.19 22.09
C PRO A 109 13.73 -5.08 23.14
N ASN A 110 14.98 -4.69 23.42
CA ASN A 110 15.30 -3.60 24.36
C ASN A 110 14.81 -2.23 23.90
N PHE A 111 14.43 -2.08 22.63
CA PHE A 111 13.84 -0.86 22.11
C PHE A 111 12.43 -0.60 22.68
N ARG A 112 11.75 -1.64 23.20
CA ARG A 112 10.44 -1.54 23.87
C ARG A 112 10.49 -0.81 25.20
N THR A 113 11.63 -0.87 25.90
CA THR A 113 11.78 -0.30 27.25
C THR A 113 12.30 1.14 27.23
N MET A 114 12.42 1.75 26.06
CA MET A 114 12.92 3.11 25.93
C MET A 114 11.91 4.11 26.52
N ALA A 115 12.37 4.95 27.46
CA ALA A 115 11.55 5.99 28.06
C ALA A 115 11.14 7.02 27.00
N ASN A 116 9.88 7.45 27.04
CA ASN A 116 9.40 8.52 26.17
C ASN A 116 9.87 9.87 26.72
N HIS A 117 10.63 10.62 25.93
CA HIS A 117 11.11 11.97 26.26
C HIS A 117 10.29 13.07 25.59
N LEU A 118 9.25 12.70 24.82
CA LEU A 118 8.36 13.65 24.14
C LEU A 118 7.11 13.94 24.97
N PRO A 119 6.59 15.18 24.93
CA PRO A 119 5.29 15.51 25.53
C PRO A 119 4.16 14.67 24.93
N GLU A 120 3.21 14.22 25.76
CA GLU A 120 2.05 13.44 25.29
C GLU A 120 1.19 14.18 24.26
N SER A 121 1.24 15.52 24.25
CA SER A 121 0.54 16.36 23.27
C SER A 121 1.00 16.16 21.83
N VAL A 122 2.19 15.59 21.61
CA VAL A 122 2.77 15.36 20.28
C VAL A 122 2.20 14.09 19.63
N GLY A 123 1.52 13.23 20.39
CA GLY A 123 0.90 12.00 19.86
C GLY A 123 1.92 11.00 19.29
N LEU A 124 3.20 11.18 19.58
CA LEU A 124 4.31 10.39 19.06
C LEU A 124 5.29 10.06 20.20
N THR A 125 5.79 8.83 20.22
CA THR A 125 6.78 8.39 21.21
C THR A 125 8.19 8.55 20.65
N THR A 126 9.18 8.71 21.52
CA THR A 126 10.61 8.78 21.13
C THR A 126 11.02 7.55 20.31
N ALA A 127 10.56 6.36 20.72
CA ALA A 127 10.73 5.12 19.97
C ALA A 127 10.10 5.18 18.57
N GLY A 128 8.92 5.81 18.45
CA GLY A 128 8.24 6.07 17.17
C GLY A 128 9.05 6.96 16.24
N MET A 129 9.60 8.07 16.74
CA MET A 129 10.42 8.98 15.93
C MET A 129 11.69 8.33 15.41
N ILE A 130 12.40 7.59 16.26
CA ILE A 130 13.63 6.88 15.86
C ILE A 130 13.30 5.79 14.83
N SER A 131 12.20 5.05 15.05
CA SER A 131 11.77 4.02 14.09
C SER A 131 11.43 4.59 12.73
N TYR A 132 10.69 5.71 12.72
CA TYR A 132 10.38 6.46 11.50
C TYR A 132 11.65 6.93 10.79
N PHE A 133 12.62 7.49 11.53
CA PHE A 133 13.87 7.97 10.94
C PHE A 133 14.69 6.83 10.33
N LEU A 134 14.80 5.69 11.01
CA LEU A 134 15.50 4.51 10.49
C LEU A 134 14.81 3.93 9.25
N TYR A 135 13.48 3.85 9.27
CA TYR A 135 12.71 3.42 8.11
C TYR A 135 12.89 4.39 6.93
N TRP A 136 12.80 5.70 7.19
CA TRP A 136 13.04 6.73 6.19
C TRP A 136 14.44 6.63 5.59
N LEU A 137 15.48 6.42 6.42
CA LEU A 137 16.85 6.27 5.97
C LEU A 137 17.02 5.02 5.09
N ALA A 138 16.47 3.89 5.53
CA ALA A 138 16.48 2.66 4.74
C ALA A 138 15.78 2.86 3.39
N GLN A 139 14.58 3.44 3.41
CA GLN A 139 13.82 3.78 2.20
C GLN A 139 14.62 4.69 1.27
N PHE A 140 15.27 5.73 1.81
CA PHE A 140 16.10 6.64 1.04
C PHE A 140 17.26 5.92 0.35
N LEU A 141 17.96 5.03 1.05
CA LEU A 141 19.03 4.20 0.46
C LEU A 141 18.49 3.31 -0.68
N PHE A 142 17.31 2.71 -0.52
CA PHE A 142 16.66 1.95 -1.58
C PHE A 142 16.25 2.81 -2.79
N GLN A 143 15.90 4.09 -2.58
CA GLN A 143 15.59 5.02 -3.68
C GLN A 143 16.81 5.39 -4.53
N LEU A 144 18.04 5.28 -3.98
CA LEU A 144 19.27 5.51 -4.75
C LEU A 144 19.55 4.38 -5.75
N ILE A 145 18.91 3.21 -5.60
CA ILE A 145 19.05 2.09 -6.51
C ILE A 145 18.32 2.39 -7.83
N SER A 146 19.02 2.25 -8.95
CA SER A 146 18.45 2.46 -10.28
C SER A 146 17.20 1.61 -10.53
N THR A 147 16.19 2.23 -11.15
CA THR A 147 14.87 1.65 -11.48
C THR A 147 14.93 0.38 -12.31
N HIS A 148 16.04 0.13 -13.02
CA HIS A 148 16.27 -1.12 -13.75
C HIS A 148 16.49 -2.34 -12.84
N LYS A 149 17.03 -2.16 -11.63
CA LYS A 149 17.26 -3.26 -10.68
C LYS A 149 16.04 -3.56 -9.80
N LEU A 150 15.07 -2.64 -9.71
CA LEU A 150 13.84 -2.82 -8.93
C LEU A 150 12.99 -4.03 -9.38
N GLN A 151 13.15 -4.51 -10.61
CA GLN A 151 12.44 -5.70 -11.07
C GLN A 151 12.74 -6.94 -10.21
N TYR A 152 14.01 -7.15 -9.84
CA TYR A 152 14.40 -8.32 -9.03
C TYR A 152 13.76 -8.28 -7.65
N MET A 153 13.65 -7.10 -7.06
CA MET A 153 12.96 -6.91 -5.78
C MET A 153 11.47 -7.26 -5.89
N LEU A 154 10.79 -6.87 -6.98
CA LEU A 154 9.38 -7.21 -7.21
C LEU A 154 9.19 -8.73 -7.38
N TRP A 155 10.11 -9.41 -8.07
CA TRP A 155 10.07 -10.87 -8.20
C TRP A 155 10.22 -11.57 -6.85
N VAL A 156 11.21 -11.17 -6.04
CA VAL A 156 11.40 -11.71 -4.69
C VAL A 156 10.15 -11.51 -3.83
N LYS A 157 9.58 -10.30 -3.85
CA LYS A 157 8.32 -10.01 -3.15
C LYS A 157 7.18 -10.90 -3.64
N THR A 158 7.06 -11.13 -4.94
CA THR A 158 5.97 -11.94 -5.50
C THR A 158 6.05 -13.41 -5.09
N VAL A 159 7.25 -13.94 -4.83
CA VAL A 159 7.43 -15.32 -4.36
C VAL A 159 7.25 -15.44 -2.84
N LEU A 160 7.72 -14.46 -2.07
CA LEU A 160 7.68 -14.51 -0.60
C LEU A 160 6.32 -14.10 -0.01
N LEU A 161 5.61 -13.18 -0.64
CA LEU A 161 4.36 -12.65 -0.09
C LEU A 161 3.18 -13.64 -0.11
N PRO A 162 2.96 -14.50 -1.12
CA PRO A 162 1.86 -15.47 -1.09
C PRO A 162 1.86 -16.39 0.15
N PRO A 163 2.95 -17.09 0.51
CA PRO A 163 2.95 -17.94 1.70
C PRO A 163 2.75 -17.13 2.99
N VAL A 164 3.23 -15.88 3.05
CA VAL A 164 3.00 -14.99 4.21
C VAL A 164 1.52 -14.57 4.29
N THR A 165 0.90 -14.20 3.17
CA THR A 165 -0.52 -13.79 3.11
C THR A 165 -1.48 -14.90 3.51
N VAL A 166 -1.13 -16.16 3.29
CA VAL A 166 -1.95 -17.32 3.67
C VAL A 166 -1.57 -17.82 5.07
N GLY A 167 -0.27 -17.89 5.37
CA GLY A 167 0.24 -18.41 6.63
C GLY A 167 -0.13 -17.56 7.84
N MET A 168 -0.08 -16.23 7.72
CA MET A 168 -0.40 -15.33 8.84
C MET A 168 -1.86 -15.43 9.30
N PRO A 169 -2.88 -15.36 8.41
CA PRO A 169 -4.27 -15.58 8.82
C PRO A 169 -4.52 -16.96 9.42
N ILE A 170 -3.92 -18.02 8.87
CA ILE A 170 -4.05 -19.38 9.42
C ILE A 170 -3.46 -19.44 10.83
N TRP A 171 -2.26 -18.89 11.03
CA TRP A 171 -1.62 -18.86 12.33
C TRP A 171 -2.44 -18.08 13.36
N VAL A 172 -2.95 -16.90 13.01
CA VAL A 172 -3.83 -16.12 13.89
C VAL A 172 -5.11 -16.89 14.21
N ALA A 173 -5.74 -17.55 13.22
CA ALA A 173 -6.93 -18.34 13.43
C ALA A 173 -6.69 -19.53 14.38
N VAL A 174 -5.54 -20.21 14.26
CA VAL A 174 -5.15 -21.29 15.19
C VAL A 174 -4.94 -20.76 16.60
N GLN A 175 -4.25 -19.62 16.76
CA GLN A 175 -4.04 -19.00 18.07
C GLN A 175 -5.33 -18.50 18.72
N ALA A 176 -6.31 -18.08 17.91
CA ALA A 176 -7.63 -17.67 18.37
C ALA A 176 -8.54 -18.86 18.76
N GLY A 177 -8.07 -20.11 18.65
CA GLY A 177 -8.89 -21.31 18.92
C GLY A 177 -9.84 -21.68 17.78
N GLY A 178 -9.58 -21.19 16.55
CA GLY A 178 -10.37 -21.44 15.36
C GLY A 178 -11.03 -20.17 14.79
N ASN A 179 -11.82 -20.34 13.73
CA ASN A 179 -12.49 -19.22 13.05
C ASN A 179 -13.78 -18.75 13.77
N GLY A 180 -14.22 -19.51 14.78
CA GLY A 180 -15.31 -19.17 15.70
C GLY A 180 -16.54 -18.55 15.04
N THR A 181 -17.03 -17.45 15.63
CA THR A 181 -18.15 -16.64 15.13
C THR A 181 -17.69 -15.39 14.38
N PHE A 182 -16.43 -15.33 13.92
CA PHE A 182 -15.84 -14.11 13.37
C PHE A 182 -16.62 -13.55 12.17
N PHE A 183 -16.99 -14.43 11.22
CA PHE A 183 -17.78 -14.04 10.04
C PHE A 183 -19.29 -13.95 10.31
N THR A 184 -19.78 -14.54 11.41
CA THR A 184 -21.21 -14.57 11.76
C THR A 184 -21.60 -13.52 12.81
N ARG A 185 -20.62 -12.77 13.33
CA ARG A 185 -20.85 -11.71 14.31
C ARG A 185 -21.73 -10.60 13.71
N PRO A 186 -22.84 -10.22 14.38
CA PRO A 186 -23.68 -9.13 13.91
C PRO A 186 -22.91 -7.80 13.94
N PRO A 187 -23.22 -6.86 13.02
CA PRO A 187 -22.64 -5.52 13.05
C PRO A 187 -23.01 -4.81 14.35
N ALA A 188 -22.09 -4.02 14.89
CA ALA A 188 -22.37 -3.18 16.07
C ALA A 188 -23.14 -1.90 15.71
N VAL A 189 -23.06 -1.50 14.44
CA VAL A 189 -23.73 -0.30 13.89
C VAL A 189 -24.88 -0.68 12.98
N HIS A 190 -25.97 0.09 13.01
CA HIS A 190 -27.20 -0.20 12.28
C HIS A 190 -27.75 1.05 11.55
N GLY A 191 -28.66 0.84 10.60
CA GLY A 191 -29.36 1.92 9.91
C GLY A 191 -28.45 2.82 9.06
N SER A 192 -28.69 4.14 9.12
CA SER A 192 -27.98 5.16 8.35
C SER A 192 -26.50 5.27 8.73
N GLU A 193 -26.15 5.02 9.99
CA GLU A 193 -24.77 5.04 10.46
C GLU A 193 -23.94 3.95 9.78
N ARG A 194 -24.47 2.73 9.66
CA ARG A 194 -23.81 1.63 8.94
C ARG A 194 -23.58 2.00 7.47
N ALA A 195 -24.57 2.58 6.79
CA ALA A 195 -24.44 2.99 5.40
C ALA A 195 -23.38 4.10 5.22
N TRP A 196 -23.35 5.08 6.12
CA TRP A 196 -22.33 6.13 6.12
C TRP A 196 -20.93 5.57 6.34
N LEU A 197 -20.74 4.71 7.34
CA LEU A 197 -19.45 4.08 7.63
C LEU A 197 -18.98 3.19 6.46
N TRP A 198 -19.92 2.53 5.78
CA TRP A 198 -19.63 1.74 4.58
C TRP A 198 -19.09 2.63 3.45
N LEU A 199 -19.79 3.73 3.13
CA LEU A 199 -19.38 4.68 2.09
C LEU A 199 -18.09 5.44 2.44
N SER A 200 -17.93 5.84 3.71
CA SER A 200 -16.74 6.52 4.21
C SER A 200 -15.51 5.62 4.12
N SER A 201 -15.65 4.35 4.52
CA SER A 201 -14.58 3.35 4.41
C SER A 201 -14.20 3.08 2.95
N MET A 202 -15.20 2.90 2.07
CA MET A 202 -14.97 2.73 0.63
C MET A 202 -14.23 3.93 0.02
N THR A 203 -14.65 5.15 0.37
CA THR A 203 -14.03 6.38 -0.11
C THR A 203 -12.59 6.52 0.39
N SER A 204 -12.32 6.15 1.65
CA SER A 204 -10.98 6.19 2.25
C SER A 204 -10.02 5.23 1.54
N ILE A 205 -10.45 3.99 1.30
CA ILE A 205 -9.67 2.98 0.56
C ILE A 205 -9.43 3.46 -0.87
N THR A 206 -10.46 3.94 -1.56
CA THR A 206 -10.36 4.48 -2.92
C THR A 206 -9.39 5.65 -3.01
N GLY A 207 -9.49 6.59 -2.06
CA GLY A 207 -8.58 7.73 -1.95
C GLY A 207 -7.12 7.32 -1.72
N GLY A 208 -6.88 6.29 -0.90
CA GLY A 208 -5.55 5.76 -0.66
C GLY A 208 -4.84 5.27 -1.92
N TYR A 209 -5.58 4.63 -2.84
CA TYR A 209 -5.05 4.10 -4.10
C TYR A 209 -5.08 5.06 -5.27
N SER A 210 -5.82 6.17 -5.18
CA SER A 210 -5.92 7.17 -6.24
C SER A 210 -4.54 7.67 -6.72
N THR A 211 -3.61 7.86 -5.78
CA THR A 211 -2.25 8.30 -6.10
C THR A 211 -1.45 7.25 -6.89
N LEU A 212 -1.72 5.96 -6.69
CA LEU A 212 -1.08 4.87 -7.43
C LEU A 212 -1.70 4.73 -8.82
N ALA A 213 -3.03 4.85 -8.92
CA ALA A 213 -3.77 4.83 -10.18
C ALA A 213 -3.22 5.88 -11.16
N VAL A 214 -2.88 7.08 -10.69
CA VAL A 214 -2.29 8.12 -11.53
C VAL A 214 -0.78 7.95 -11.78
N ASN A 215 -0.04 7.32 -10.87
CA ASN A 215 1.40 7.13 -11.03
C ASN A 215 1.78 5.92 -11.90
N ILE A 216 0.83 5.07 -12.28
CA ILE A 216 1.06 3.87 -13.09
C ILE A 216 1.76 4.15 -14.42
N LEU A 217 1.59 5.35 -15.02
CA LEU A 217 2.29 5.72 -16.25
C LEU A 217 3.81 5.63 -16.11
N ASN A 218 4.33 5.89 -14.90
CA ASN A 218 5.77 5.81 -14.66
C ASN A 218 6.31 4.38 -14.78
N PHE A 219 5.45 3.38 -14.54
CA PHE A 219 5.75 1.97 -14.74
C PHE A 219 5.41 1.53 -16.16
N SER A 220 4.22 1.87 -16.67
CA SER A 220 3.74 1.40 -17.98
C SER A 220 4.50 2.00 -19.17
N ARG A 221 5.17 3.15 -19.02
CA ARG A 221 6.07 3.72 -20.05
C ARG A 221 7.25 2.82 -20.45
N PHE A 222 7.57 1.81 -19.64
CA PHE A 222 8.62 0.84 -19.94
C PHE A 222 8.08 -0.47 -20.56
N SER A 223 6.78 -0.50 -20.92
CA SER A 223 6.15 -1.65 -21.57
C SER A 223 6.74 -1.92 -22.95
N ARG A 224 6.90 -3.20 -23.28
CA ARG A 224 7.23 -3.69 -24.63
C ARG A 224 6.04 -3.67 -25.59
N ASP A 225 4.83 -3.79 -25.05
CA ASP A 225 3.59 -3.90 -25.82
C ASP A 225 2.58 -2.84 -25.33
N PRO A 226 2.03 -2.00 -26.22
CA PRO A 226 0.96 -1.07 -25.88
C PRO A 226 -0.31 -1.73 -25.33
N ARG A 227 -0.54 -3.02 -25.64
CA ARG A 227 -1.68 -3.85 -25.21
C ARG A 227 -1.37 -4.74 -24.00
N ALA A 228 -0.27 -4.50 -23.30
CA ALA A 228 0.14 -5.25 -22.11
C ALA A 228 -0.75 -5.00 -20.90
#